data_AF-A0A2N5ZYL1-F1
#
_entry.id   AF-A0A2N5ZYL1-F1
#
_cell.length_a   1.000
_cell.length_b   1.000
_cell.length_c   1.000
_cell.angle_alpha   90.00
_cell.angle_beta   90.00
_cell.angle_gamma   90.00
#
_symmetry.space_group_name_H-M   'P 1'
#
loop_
_entity.id
_entity.type
_entity.pdbx_description
1 polymer ?
#
loop_
_entity_poly.entity_id
_entity_poly.type
_entity_poly.pdbx_seq_one_letter_code
_entity_poly.pdbx_strand_id
1 'polypeptide(L)'
;MTLADDFVDLAPGWLFDTHFAERGRFPRLVGLITNWYYNHTEQLTGLGVDDVTAMIIRNDSVYAYGTGAGNFFDIQNTVFDQNETMVVAENIKVTNILNGCTYDLSTGNIEGLTQVSSPAITEENHTYTLLLGGGIYSTYHSQMMETLVNECGNISDNVLFITGASSTNAAGLVNSVESASTGTVYEFEGIAANANSSELADAIAAASKFVFVDNEYDTFMDFMNNTASGYRLLLKMKDPASTSAFVGDNSRFVGASVINNYETAAASYYAELTFDPGLSLLETTVVMPKSFMNSDMYENSTTGVPYAMLQDGLTYGIWLNKKNYAKYFVDNDGVKLIPFGDSPVMIMKNEGTNYDFSVTGSTANHDPRMVAGFEEMTLNVLNSTKSFVMGTNPGVGISGYLKDSEFTVYPNPASNIVYCESEENSLLEIYSIDGKLLKRFGGQKRYEVNIADFDSGIYLFKSTVNSNSVIRKVTVQ
;
A
#
# COMPACT_ATOMS: atom_id res chain seq x y z
N MET A 1 0.96 -24.55 -18.42
CA MET A 1 0.57 -25.17 -17.14
C MET A 1 -0.49 -26.20 -17.48
N THR A 2 -0.24 -27.50 -17.30
CA THR A 2 -1.29 -28.51 -17.38
C THR A 2 -1.87 -28.67 -15.99
N LEU A 3 -3.08 -28.12 -15.78
CA LEU A 3 -3.82 -28.28 -14.54
C LEU A 3 -4.32 -29.72 -14.45
N ALA A 4 -4.26 -30.30 -13.24
CA ALA A 4 -5.00 -31.51 -12.97
C ALA A 4 -6.50 -31.17 -12.99
N ASP A 5 -7.31 -32.05 -13.58
CA ASP A 5 -8.77 -31.93 -13.61
C ASP A 5 -9.35 -32.43 -12.28
N ASP A 6 -9.22 -31.62 -11.23
CA ASP A 6 -9.64 -31.93 -9.85
C ASP A 6 -10.83 -31.06 -9.37
N PHE A 7 -11.63 -30.54 -10.31
CA PHE A 7 -12.77 -29.66 -10.05
C PHE A 7 -14.03 -30.43 -9.62
N VAL A 8 -14.90 -29.77 -8.87
CA VAL A 8 -16.19 -30.32 -8.46
C VAL A 8 -17.30 -29.65 -9.26
N ASP A 9 -17.97 -30.38 -10.15
CA ASP A 9 -19.14 -29.89 -10.89
C ASP A 9 -20.41 -30.09 -10.06
N LEU A 10 -20.74 -29.11 -9.22
CA LEU A 10 -21.88 -29.18 -8.28
C LEU A 10 -23.13 -28.44 -8.75
N ALA A 11 -22.98 -27.40 -9.57
CA ALA A 11 -24.07 -26.54 -10.01
C ALA A 11 -23.77 -25.90 -11.38
N PRO A 12 -24.75 -25.85 -12.31
CA PRO A 12 -24.58 -25.15 -13.58
C PRO A 12 -24.28 -23.66 -13.38
N GLY A 13 -23.35 -23.11 -14.16
CA GLY A 13 -22.95 -21.70 -14.08
C GLY A 13 -21.87 -21.41 -13.04
N TRP A 14 -21.34 -22.43 -12.36
CA TRP A 14 -20.36 -22.30 -11.29
C TRP A 14 -19.08 -23.10 -11.54
N LEU A 15 -17.94 -22.53 -11.17
CA LEU A 15 -16.64 -23.21 -11.15
C LEU A 15 -16.12 -23.26 -9.72
N PHE A 16 -15.87 -24.47 -9.20
CA PHE A 16 -15.53 -24.69 -7.79
C PHE A 16 -14.04 -24.97 -7.60
N ASP A 17 -13.44 -24.40 -6.57
CA ASP A 17 -12.05 -24.63 -6.15
C ASP A 17 -11.95 -24.76 -4.61
N THR A 18 -10.90 -25.38 -4.09
CA THR A 18 -10.64 -25.67 -2.67
C THR A 18 -9.23 -25.23 -2.25
N HIS A 19 -8.99 -25.14 -0.94
CA HIS A 19 -7.71 -24.72 -0.33
C HIS A 19 -7.30 -23.30 -0.76
N PHE A 20 -8.25 -22.38 -0.73
CA PHE A 20 -8.14 -21.13 -1.45
C PHE A 20 -7.08 -20.18 -0.87
N ALA A 21 -7.21 -19.78 0.39
CA ALA A 21 -6.25 -18.97 1.11
C ALA A 21 -4.95 -19.75 1.40
N GLU A 22 -5.06 -20.94 2.00
CA GLU A 22 -3.91 -21.80 2.37
C GLU A 22 -2.93 -22.02 1.20
N ARG A 23 -3.45 -22.25 -0.01
CA ARG A 23 -2.62 -22.51 -1.21
C ARG A 23 -2.59 -21.34 -2.20
N GLY A 24 -3.08 -20.16 -1.83
CA GLY A 24 -3.05 -18.97 -2.69
C GLY A 24 -3.69 -19.18 -4.06
N ARG A 25 -4.85 -19.85 -4.13
CA ARG A 25 -5.46 -20.33 -5.38
C ARG A 25 -6.40 -19.33 -6.06
N PHE A 26 -6.60 -18.13 -5.51
CA PHE A 26 -7.43 -17.12 -6.16
C PHE A 26 -6.97 -16.74 -7.58
N PRO A 27 -5.67 -16.58 -7.90
CA PRO A 27 -5.26 -16.26 -9.27
C PRO A 27 -5.47 -17.44 -10.21
N ARG A 28 -5.42 -18.67 -9.68
CA ARG A 28 -5.73 -19.89 -10.45
C ARG A 28 -7.19 -19.90 -10.86
N LEU A 29 -8.12 -19.64 -9.92
CA LEU A 29 -9.54 -19.58 -10.23
C LEU A 29 -9.86 -18.49 -11.26
N VAL A 30 -9.29 -17.29 -11.09
CA VAL A 30 -9.44 -16.21 -12.07
C VAL A 30 -8.94 -16.64 -13.45
N GLY A 31 -7.77 -17.27 -13.54
CA GLY A 31 -7.24 -17.77 -14.81
C GLY A 31 -8.11 -18.86 -15.45
N LEU A 32 -8.74 -19.71 -14.64
CA LEU A 32 -9.67 -20.75 -15.11
C LEU A 32 -10.96 -20.16 -15.66
N ILE A 33 -11.59 -19.25 -14.93
CA ILE A 33 -12.82 -18.56 -15.36
C ILE A 33 -12.54 -17.79 -16.65
N THR A 34 -11.40 -17.10 -16.72
CA THR A 34 -10.97 -16.38 -17.91
C THR A 34 -10.78 -17.33 -19.10
N ASN A 35 -10.06 -18.45 -18.91
CA ASN A 35 -9.86 -19.43 -19.96
C ASN A 35 -11.19 -20.07 -20.40
N TRP A 36 -12.12 -20.33 -19.48
CA TRP A 36 -13.45 -20.83 -19.82
C TRP A 36 -14.20 -19.83 -20.71
N TYR A 37 -14.23 -18.56 -20.31
CA TYR A 37 -14.84 -17.47 -21.06
C TYR A 37 -14.24 -17.36 -22.47
N TYR A 38 -12.92 -17.47 -22.64
CA TYR A 38 -12.28 -17.39 -23.96
C TYR A 38 -12.63 -18.56 -24.88
N ASN A 39 -12.82 -19.77 -24.34
CA ASN A 39 -13.07 -20.96 -25.13
C ASN A 39 -14.56 -21.22 -25.40
N HIS A 40 -15.44 -20.74 -24.51
CA HIS A 40 -16.88 -21.06 -24.56
C HIS A 40 -17.79 -19.83 -24.64
N THR A 41 -17.26 -18.62 -24.44
CA THR A 41 -18.03 -17.36 -24.36
C THR A 41 -19.12 -17.33 -23.27
N GLU A 42 -19.04 -18.26 -22.33
CA GLU A 42 -19.92 -18.37 -21.18
C GLU A 42 -19.27 -17.71 -19.95
N GLN A 43 -20.07 -16.98 -19.18
CA GLN A 43 -19.62 -16.36 -17.93
C GLN A 43 -20.02 -17.28 -16.76
N LEU A 44 -19.01 -17.86 -16.09
CA LEU A 44 -19.19 -18.67 -14.88
C LEU A 44 -18.81 -17.87 -13.64
N THR A 45 -19.50 -18.11 -12.53
CA THR A 45 -19.08 -17.58 -11.23
C THR A 45 -18.12 -18.56 -10.56
N GLY A 46 -16.99 -18.04 -10.09
CA GLY A 46 -16.03 -18.81 -9.29
C GLY A 46 -16.46 -18.92 -7.84
N LEU A 47 -16.29 -20.10 -7.24
CA LEU A 47 -16.43 -20.32 -5.80
C LEU A 47 -15.22 -21.07 -5.27
N GLY A 48 -14.44 -20.41 -4.42
CA GLY A 48 -13.28 -20.96 -3.72
C GLY A 48 -13.57 -21.19 -2.23
N VAL A 49 -13.36 -22.41 -1.75
CA VAL A 49 -13.50 -22.75 -0.32
C VAL A 49 -12.11 -22.85 0.33
N ASP A 50 -11.93 -22.21 1.48
CA ASP A 50 -10.72 -22.39 2.29
C ASP A 50 -10.63 -23.76 2.97
N ASP A 51 -9.44 -24.13 3.41
CA ASP A 51 -9.25 -25.28 4.30
C ASP A 51 -9.95 -25.05 5.65
N VAL A 52 -10.40 -26.14 6.27
CA VAL A 52 -11.16 -26.11 7.55
C VAL A 52 -12.41 -25.20 7.46
N THR A 53 -12.91 -24.98 6.24
CA THR A 53 -14.13 -24.25 5.92
C THR A 53 -15.05 -25.14 5.10
N ALA A 54 -16.36 -25.05 5.37
CA ALA A 54 -17.40 -25.76 4.65
C ALA A 54 -18.46 -24.76 4.18
N MET A 55 -18.89 -24.93 2.93
CA MET A 55 -20.04 -24.23 2.36
C MET A 55 -21.18 -25.22 2.17
N ILE A 56 -22.31 -24.96 2.83
CA ILE A 56 -23.51 -25.80 2.70
C ILE A 56 -24.49 -25.08 1.78
N ILE A 57 -24.87 -25.72 0.68
CA ILE A 57 -25.87 -25.17 -0.25
C ILE A 57 -27.23 -25.78 0.07
N ARG A 58 -28.23 -24.93 0.34
CA ARG A 58 -29.62 -25.32 0.58
C ARG A 58 -30.57 -24.28 0.00
N ASN A 59 -31.41 -24.69 -0.95
CA ASN A 59 -32.45 -23.84 -1.56
C ASN A 59 -31.90 -22.48 -2.04
N ASP A 60 -30.89 -22.52 -2.90
CA ASP A 60 -30.19 -21.34 -3.46
C ASP A 60 -29.45 -20.45 -2.45
N SER A 61 -29.40 -20.82 -1.17
CA SER A 61 -28.56 -20.15 -0.17
C SER A 61 -27.33 -20.98 0.17
N VAL A 62 -26.18 -20.32 0.24
CA VAL A 62 -24.91 -20.83 0.76
C VAL A 62 -24.77 -20.41 2.21
N TYR A 63 -24.39 -21.34 3.08
CA TYR A 63 -24.08 -21.09 4.49
C TYR A 63 -22.62 -21.44 4.75
N ALA A 64 -21.84 -20.48 5.24
CA ALA A 64 -20.43 -20.67 5.53
C ALA A 64 -20.19 -21.07 6.99
N TYR A 65 -19.33 -22.06 7.19
CA TYR A 65 -18.89 -22.56 8.49
C TYR A 65 -17.39 -22.82 8.48
N GLY A 66 -16.67 -22.50 9.55
CA GLY A 66 -15.25 -22.83 9.67
C GLY A 66 -14.36 -21.67 10.10
N THR A 67 -13.09 -21.72 9.71
CA THR A 67 -12.06 -20.77 10.18
C THR A 67 -11.60 -19.78 9.11
N GLY A 68 -11.67 -20.17 7.83
CA GLY A 68 -11.37 -19.32 6.68
C GLY A 68 -12.63 -18.68 6.08
N ALA A 69 -12.59 -18.44 4.78
CA ALA A 69 -13.66 -17.82 4.02
C ALA A 69 -14.18 -18.70 2.87
N GLY A 70 -15.38 -18.36 2.44
CA GLY A 70 -15.85 -18.65 1.11
C GLY A 70 -15.68 -17.47 0.17
N ASN A 71 -15.01 -17.69 -0.96
CA ASN A 71 -14.57 -16.64 -1.87
C ASN A 71 -15.32 -16.77 -3.20
N PHE A 72 -16.02 -15.72 -3.62
CA PHE A 72 -16.80 -15.69 -4.85
C PHE A 72 -16.17 -14.71 -5.85
N PHE A 73 -16.10 -15.12 -7.12
CA PHE A 73 -15.54 -14.33 -8.21
C PHE A 73 -16.59 -14.22 -9.31
N ASP A 74 -17.26 -13.09 -9.35
CA ASP A 74 -18.28 -12.78 -10.35
C ASP A 74 -17.66 -11.96 -11.50
N ILE A 75 -17.81 -12.50 -12.71
CA ILE A 75 -17.25 -11.92 -13.94
C ILE A 75 -18.31 -11.32 -14.89
N GLN A 76 -19.56 -11.14 -14.44
CA GLN A 76 -20.63 -10.59 -15.29
C GLN A 76 -20.27 -9.24 -15.91
N ASN A 77 -19.62 -8.37 -15.12
CA ASN A 77 -19.19 -7.03 -15.55
C ASN A 77 -17.68 -6.94 -15.86
N THR A 78 -16.99 -8.08 -15.94
CA THR A 78 -15.54 -8.09 -16.18
C THR A 78 -15.21 -7.77 -17.62
N VAL A 79 -14.21 -6.91 -17.81
CA VAL A 79 -13.65 -6.60 -19.13
C VAL A 79 -12.39 -7.43 -19.33
N PHE A 80 -12.43 -8.34 -20.30
CA PHE A 80 -11.29 -9.18 -20.65
C PHE A 80 -10.57 -8.68 -21.91
N ASP A 81 -9.24 -8.81 -21.94
CA ASP A 81 -8.47 -8.67 -23.18
C ASP A 81 -8.09 -10.04 -23.76
N GLN A 82 -8.79 -10.45 -24.82
CA GLN A 82 -8.57 -11.75 -25.48
C GLN A 82 -7.36 -11.78 -26.40
N ASN A 83 -6.70 -10.63 -26.65
CA ASN A 83 -5.53 -10.56 -27.54
C ASN A 83 -4.22 -10.87 -26.81
N GLU A 84 -4.28 -10.99 -25.49
CA GLU A 84 -3.13 -11.18 -24.63
C GLU A 84 -2.87 -12.66 -24.35
N THR A 85 -1.59 -13.03 -24.26
CA THR A 85 -1.21 -14.39 -23.84
C THR A 85 -1.33 -14.60 -22.33
N MET A 86 -1.36 -13.51 -21.57
CA MET A 86 -1.53 -13.50 -20.13
C MET A 86 -2.95 -13.05 -19.80
N VAL A 87 -3.47 -13.51 -18.66
CA VAL A 87 -4.78 -13.05 -18.18
C VAL A 87 -4.74 -11.54 -17.95
N VAL A 88 -5.58 -10.83 -18.69
CA VAL A 88 -5.90 -9.42 -18.46
C VAL A 88 -7.40 -9.31 -18.28
N ALA A 89 -7.81 -8.95 -17.06
CA ALA A 89 -9.20 -8.91 -16.64
C ALA A 89 -9.39 -7.75 -15.65
N GLU A 90 -10.37 -6.90 -15.92
CA GLU A 90 -10.72 -5.78 -15.05
C GLU A 90 -12.12 -5.92 -14.52
N ASN A 91 -12.36 -5.33 -13.35
CA ASN A 91 -13.68 -5.30 -12.73
C ASN A 91 -14.25 -6.69 -12.42
N ILE A 92 -13.41 -7.59 -11.88
CA ILE A 92 -13.89 -8.84 -11.29
C ILE A 92 -14.46 -8.51 -9.90
N LYS A 93 -15.75 -8.79 -9.69
CA LYS A 93 -16.36 -8.61 -8.38
C LYS A 93 -15.91 -9.77 -7.48
N VAL A 94 -15.34 -9.43 -6.32
CA VAL A 94 -14.90 -10.38 -5.31
C VAL A 94 -15.75 -10.20 -4.06
N THR A 95 -16.20 -11.33 -3.52
CA THR A 95 -16.98 -11.39 -2.28
C THR A 95 -16.39 -12.47 -1.39
N ASN A 96 -16.19 -12.16 -0.11
CA ASN A 96 -15.71 -13.12 0.88
C ASN A 96 -16.72 -13.25 2.03
N ILE A 97 -17.24 -14.46 2.27
CA ILE A 97 -18.14 -14.74 3.39
C ILE A 97 -17.42 -15.55 4.48
N LEU A 98 -17.69 -15.24 5.75
CA LEU A 98 -17.08 -15.88 6.91
C LEU A 98 -18.03 -16.89 7.57
N ASN A 99 -17.53 -17.59 8.59
CA ASN A 99 -18.35 -18.42 9.45
C ASN A 99 -19.58 -17.67 9.99
N GLY A 100 -20.76 -18.24 9.77
CA GLY A 100 -22.04 -17.65 10.16
C GLY A 100 -22.67 -16.72 9.12
N CYS A 101 -21.96 -16.38 8.06
CA CYS A 101 -22.50 -15.60 6.94
C CYS A 101 -23.29 -16.49 5.97
N THR A 102 -24.21 -15.86 5.24
CA THR A 102 -24.97 -16.47 4.15
C THR A 102 -24.74 -15.74 2.84
N TYR A 103 -24.87 -16.45 1.71
CA TYR A 103 -24.84 -15.87 0.36
C TYR A 103 -25.98 -16.46 -0.47
N ASP A 104 -26.78 -15.63 -1.11
CA ASP A 104 -27.85 -16.05 -2.00
C ASP A 104 -27.34 -16.19 -3.44
N LEU A 105 -27.37 -17.41 -3.99
CA LEU A 105 -26.85 -17.74 -5.33
C LEU A 105 -27.61 -17.06 -6.47
N SER A 106 -28.83 -16.58 -6.22
CA SER A 106 -29.69 -15.96 -7.24
C SER A 106 -29.55 -14.44 -7.30
N THR A 107 -29.30 -13.81 -6.15
CA THR A 107 -29.24 -12.35 -6.00
C THR A 107 -27.84 -11.83 -5.72
N GLY A 108 -26.93 -12.67 -5.23
CA GLY A 108 -25.61 -12.28 -4.76
C GLY A 108 -25.62 -11.56 -3.40
N ASN A 109 -26.78 -11.49 -2.73
CA ASN A 109 -26.92 -10.83 -1.43
C ASN A 109 -26.24 -11.64 -0.32
N ILE A 110 -25.69 -10.93 0.66
CA ILE A 110 -25.01 -11.50 1.82
C ILE A 110 -25.71 -11.06 3.10
N GLU A 111 -25.74 -11.96 4.08
CA GLU A 111 -26.08 -11.62 5.46
C GLU A 111 -24.96 -12.06 6.40
N GLY A 112 -24.77 -11.33 7.51
CA GLY A 112 -23.84 -11.70 8.59
C GLY A 112 -22.61 -10.82 8.72
N LEU A 113 -22.33 -9.94 7.75
CA LEU A 113 -21.32 -8.88 7.86
C LEU A 113 -21.93 -7.64 8.51
N THR A 114 -21.26 -7.07 9.51
CA THR A 114 -21.85 -6.06 10.42
C THR A 114 -21.08 -4.75 10.49
N GLN A 115 -19.81 -4.74 10.09
CA GLN A 115 -19.01 -3.52 10.00
C GLN A 115 -19.13 -2.90 8.60
N VAL A 116 -18.84 -1.60 8.50
CA VAL A 116 -18.87 -0.85 7.24
C VAL A 116 -17.51 -0.22 7.00
N SER A 117 -16.88 -0.55 5.88
CA SER A 117 -15.69 0.12 5.39
C SER A 117 -16.10 1.23 4.44
N SER A 118 -15.47 2.40 4.58
CA SER A 118 -15.63 3.52 3.68
C SER A 118 -14.30 4.26 3.64
N PRO A 119 -13.38 3.92 2.71
CA PRO A 119 -12.09 4.58 2.62
C PRO A 119 -12.25 6.10 2.54
N ALA A 120 -11.52 6.83 3.39
CA ALA A 120 -11.64 8.28 3.49
C ALA A 120 -11.08 9.01 2.26
N ILE A 121 -10.08 8.40 1.63
CA ILE A 121 -9.44 8.87 0.40
C ILE A 121 -9.57 7.74 -0.62
N THR A 122 -10.21 8.01 -1.75
CA THR A 122 -10.59 6.99 -2.75
C THR A 122 -9.67 6.95 -3.97
N GLU A 123 -8.60 7.75 -3.96
CA GLU A 123 -7.67 7.91 -5.08
C GLU A 123 -6.24 8.19 -4.57
N GLU A 124 -5.24 7.76 -5.34
CA GLU A 124 -3.86 8.22 -5.18
C GLU A 124 -3.62 9.40 -6.13
N ASN A 125 -3.24 10.56 -5.62
CA ASN A 125 -3.13 11.80 -6.40
C ASN A 125 -1.75 12.47 -6.33
N HIS A 126 -0.71 11.70 -5.97
CA HIS A 126 0.66 12.18 -5.91
C HIS A 126 1.31 12.30 -7.29
N THR A 127 2.30 13.18 -7.39
CA THR A 127 2.91 13.57 -8.67
C THR A 127 4.34 13.07 -8.88
N TYR A 128 4.93 12.44 -7.87
CA TYR A 128 6.22 11.73 -7.99
C TYR A 128 6.05 10.35 -8.62
N THR A 129 7.15 9.77 -9.08
CA THR A 129 7.15 8.43 -9.71
C THR A 129 7.64 7.36 -8.74
N LEU A 130 6.98 6.21 -8.70
CA LEU A 130 7.44 5.04 -7.95
C LEU A 130 7.62 3.83 -8.87
N LEU A 131 8.65 3.03 -8.60
CA LEU A 131 8.83 1.69 -9.17
C LEU A 131 8.76 0.66 -8.04
N LEU A 132 7.92 -0.35 -8.17
CA LEU A 132 7.62 -1.33 -7.14
C LEU A 132 7.99 -2.74 -7.63
N GLY A 133 9.07 -3.31 -7.11
CA GLY A 133 9.57 -4.63 -7.49
C GLY A 133 8.89 -5.78 -6.74
N GLY A 134 8.52 -6.84 -7.45
CA GLY A 134 7.66 -7.90 -6.90
C GLY A 134 8.34 -9.09 -6.23
N GLY A 135 9.66 -9.26 -6.24
CA GLY A 135 10.24 -10.42 -5.55
C GLY A 135 11.73 -10.38 -5.29
N ILE A 136 12.36 -11.55 -5.28
CA ILE A 136 13.80 -11.67 -5.05
C ILE A 136 14.54 -11.14 -6.28
N TYR A 137 15.70 -10.50 -6.05
CA TYR A 137 16.58 -10.00 -7.09
C TYR A 137 16.72 -10.99 -8.26
N SER A 138 16.49 -10.49 -9.47
CA SER A 138 16.37 -11.27 -10.70
C SER A 138 16.40 -10.33 -11.91
N THR A 139 16.30 -10.88 -13.11
CA THR A 139 16.29 -10.11 -14.37
C THR A 139 15.26 -8.98 -14.42
N TYR A 140 14.12 -9.13 -13.73
CA TYR A 140 13.07 -8.11 -13.71
C TYR A 140 13.46 -6.88 -12.88
N HIS A 141 14.35 -7.04 -11.89
CA HIS A 141 14.90 -5.93 -11.13
C HIS A 141 15.95 -5.18 -11.95
N SER A 142 16.74 -5.87 -12.77
CA SER A 142 17.61 -5.21 -13.77
C SER A 142 16.81 -4.41 -14.79
N GLN A 143 15.72 -4.97 -15.33
CA GLN A 143 14.79 -4.24 -16.22
C GLN A 143 14.14 -3.03 -15.53
N MET A 144 13.79 -3.17 -14.25
CA MET A 144 13.28 -2.05 -13.45
C MET A 144 14.35 -0.95 -13.28
N MET A 145 15.62 -1.30 -13.09
CA MET A 145 16.72 -0.33 -13.06
C MET A 145 16.96 0.33 -14.42
N GLU A 146 16.84 -0.42 -15.52
CA GLU A 146 16.88 0.15 -16.87
C GLU A 146 15.74 1.16 -17.07
N THR A 147 14.53 0.85 -16.59
CA THR A 147 13.38 1.77 -16.62
C THR A 147 13.66 3.02 -15.79
N LEU A 148 14.19 2.87 -14.57
CA LEU A 148 14.59 3.98 -13.70
C LEU A 148 15.57 4.93 -14.41
N VAL A 149 16.59 4.37 -15.08
CA VAL A 149 17.65 5.17 -15.71
C VAL A 149 17.16 5.80 -17.00
N ASN A 150 16.48 5.04 -17.87
CA ASN A 150 16.19 5.44 -19.25
C ASN A 150 14.81 6.08 -19.45
N GLU A 151 13.83 5.79 -18.58
CA GLU A 151 12.44 6.22 -18.77
C GLU A 151 11.91 7.15 -17.67
N CYS A 152 12.61 7.23 -16.54
CA CYS A 152 12.19 8.03 -15.38
C CYS A 152 13.14 9.22 -15.16
N GLY A 153 13.22 10.16 -16.11
CA GLY A 153 14.13 11.31 -16.05
C GLY A 153 15.26 11.19 -17.09
N ASN A 154 16.47 11.64 -16.74
CA ASN A 154 17.63 11.61 -17.63
C ASN A 154 18.66 10.56 -17.20
N ILE A 155 19.45 10.07 -18.16
CA ILE A 155 20.58 9.17 -17.90
C ILE A 155 21.72 9.82 -17.11
N SER A 156 21.73 11.15 -16.97
CA SER A 156 22.74 11.89 -16.20
C SER A 156 22.31 12.21 -14.78
N ASP A 157 21.09 11.84 -14.40
CA ASP A 157 20.56 12.07 -13.07
C ASP A 157 21.32 11.21 -12.05
N ASN A 158 21.68 11.80 -10.92
CA ASN A 158 22.34 11.07 -9.86
C ASN A 158 21.36 10.10 -9.19
N VAL A 159 21.86 8.92 -8.83
CA VAL A 159 21.09 7.84 -8.21
C VAL A 159 21.63 7.59 -6.80
N LEU A 160 20.76 7.62 -5.80
CA LEU A 160 21.10 7.28 -4.41
C LEU A 160 20.47 5.94 -4.04
N PHE A 161 21.32 4.97 -3.69
CA PHE A 161 20.95 3.70 -3.08
C PHE A 161 20.93 3.83 -1.56
N ILE A 162 19.82 3.40 -0.97
CA ILE A 162 19.67 3.18 0.47
C ILE A 162 19.45 1.68 0.70
N THR A 163 20.42 1.04 1.34
CA THR A 163 20.51 -0.42 1.40
C THR A 163 20.40 -0.95 2.84
N GLY A 164 19.98 -2.20 2.96
CA GLY A 164 20.26 -2.97 4.17
C GLY A 164 21.76 -3.19 4.38
N ALA A 165 22.15 -3.45 5.63
CA ALA A 165 23.55 -3.69 5.98
C ALA A 165 24.11 -4.92 5.25
N SER A 166 25.29 -4.77 4.64
CA SER A 166 25.96 -5.86 3.88
C SER A 166 25.09 -6.50 2.77
N SER A 167 24.23 -5.73 2.11
CA SER A 167 23.35 -6.23 1.05
C SER A 167 24.14 -6.74 -0.17
N THR A 168 23.99 -8.03 -0.48
CA THR A 168 24.58 -8.61 -1.70
C THR A 168 23.76 -8.29 -2.95
N ASN A 169 22.45 -8.07 -2.82
CA ASN A 169 21.60 -7.70 -3.95
C ASN A 169 21.85 -6.24 -4.38
N ALA A 170 22.17 -5.35 -3.43
CA ALA A 170 22.50 -3.95 -3.70
C ALA A 170 23.69 -3.84 -4.67
N ALA A 171 24.79 -4.56 -4.41
CA ALA A 171 25.96 -4.54 -5.27
C ALA A 171 25.64 -4.91 -6.73
N GLY A 172 24.76 -5.89 -6.95
CA GLY A 172 24.31 -6.27 -8.29
C GLY A 172 23.51 -5.17 -9.00
N LEU A 173 22.66 -4.46 -8.27
CA LEU A 173 21.87 -3.35 -8.80
C LEU A 173 22.70 -2.09 -9.04
N VAL A 174 23.63 -1.76 -8.14
CA VAL A 174 24.57 -0.65 -8.29
C VAL A 174 25.35 -0.82 -9.60
N ASN A 175 25.96 -1.99 -9.82
CA ASN A 175 26.66 -2.29 -11.08
C ASN A 175 25.74 -2.14 -12.31
N SER A 176 24.47 -2.57 -12.20
CA SER A 176 23.49 -2.44 -13.28
C SER A 176 23.19 -0.97 -13.60
N VAL A 177 23.06 -0.12 -12.59
CA VAL A 177 22.79 1.32 -12.76
C VAL A 177 24.04 2.05 -13.24
N GLU A 178 25.21 1.79 -12.69
CA GLU A 178 26.49 2.37 -13.13
C GLU A 178 26.79 2.05 -14.60
N SER A 179 26.39 0.87 -15.08
CA SER A 179 26.57 0.47 -16.48
C SER A 179 25.61 1.16 -17.44
N ALA A 180 24.47 1.65 -16.96
CA ALA A 180 23.41 2.27 -17.76
C ALA A 180 23.33 3.80 -17.61
N SER A 181 23.88 4.35 -16.52
CA SER A 181 23.82 5.76 -16.16
C SER A 181 25.15 6.47 -16.43
N THR A 182 25.07 7.78 -16.65
CA THR A 182 26.20 8.71 -16.69
C THR A 182 26.24 9.62 -15.45
N GLY A 183 25.20 9.55 -14.60
CA GLY A 183 25.14 10.25 -13.32
C GLY A 183 26.00 9.57 -12.25
N THR A 184 26.17 10.26 -11.13
CA THR A 184 26.87 9.69 -9.97
C THR A 184 25.95 8.70 -9.26
N VAL A 185 26.47 7.53 -8.91
CA VAL A 185 25.78 6.54 -8.07
C VAL A 185 26.34 6.64 -6.66
N TYR A 186 25.46 6.89 -5.71
CA TYR A 186 25.76 6.93 -4.28
C TYR A 186 25.16 5.70 -3.61
N GLU A 187 25.83 5.16 -2.59
CA GLU A 187 25.36 3.99 -1.83
C GLU A 187 25.59 4.22 -0.34
N PHE A 188 24.53 4.10 0.45
CA PHE A 188 24.56 4.22 1.90
C PHE A 188 23.62 3.22 2.57
N GLU A 189 23.99 2.76 3.77
CA GLU A 189 23.10 1.93 4.56
C GLU A 189 22.00 2.78 5.22
N GLY A 190 20.75 2.30 5.17
CA GLY A 190 19.57 2.95 5.76
C GLY A 190 19.48 2.78 7.28
N ILE A 191 20.52 3.19 8.01
CA ILE A 191 20.65 2.97 9.46
C ILE A 191 20.92 4.27 10.23
N ALA A 192 20.55 4.31 11.50
CA ALA A 192 20.74 5.47 12.37
C ALA A 192 22.21 5.93 12.50
N ALA A 193 23.19 5.03 12.30
CA ALA A 193 24.61 5.39 12.30
C ALA A 193 24.97 6.41 11.20
N ASN A 194 24.23 6.41 10.09
CA ASN A 194 24.42 7.36 8.99
C ASN A 194 23.61 8.65 9.15
N ALA A 195 22.84 8.81 10.24
CA ALA A 195 21.95 9.95 10.47
C ALA A 195 22.59 11.32 10.30
N ASN A 196 23.87 11.44 10.67
CA ASN A 196 24.64 12.70 10.68
C ASN A 196 25.77 12.73 9.63
N SER A 197 25.79 11.81 8.65
CA SER A 197 26.79 11.85 7.58
C SER A 197 26.57 13.05 6.68
N SER A 198 27.60 13.88 6.52
CA SER A 198 27.61 14.99 5.55
C SER A 198 27.52 14.47 4.13
N GLU A 199 28.18 13.35 3.84
CA GLU A 199 28.22 12.73 2.53
C GLU A 199 26.84 12.22 2.11
N LEU A 200 26.10 11.60 3.05
CA LEU A 200 24.72 11.20 2.80
C LEU A 200 23.81 12.42 2.59
N ALA A 201 23.97 13.48 3.40
CA ALA A 201 23.19 14.69 3.23
C ALA A 201 23.41 15.35 1.86
N ASP A 202 24.66 15.38 1.38
CA ASP A 202 25.02 15.89 0.06
C ASP A 202 24.48 14.98 -1.06
N ALA A 203 24.54 13.66 -0.88
CA ALA A 203 23.98 12.69 -1.83
C ALA A 203 22.45 12.82 -1.96
N ILE A 204 21.73 12.97 -0.84
CA ILE A 204 20.27 13.21 -0.82
C ILE A 204 19.94 14.50 -1.56
N ALA A 205 20.73 15.56 -1.37
CA ALA A 205 20.49 16.84 -2.04
C ALA A 205 20.78 16.78 -3.56
N ALA A 206 21.75 15.96 -3.97
CA ALA A 206 22.20 15.85 -5.36
C ALA A 206 21.41 14.85 -6.20
N ALA A 207 20.74 13.87 -5.57
CA ALA A 207 19.98 12.82 -6.25
C ALA A 207 18.53 13.23 -6.58
N SER A 208 18.04 12.78 -7.73
CA SER A 208 16.61 12.79 -8.10
C SER A 208 16.04 11.38 -8.27
N LYS A 209 16.90 10.36 -8.22
CA LYS A 209 16.53 8.94 -8.32
C LYS A 209 16.98 8.23 -7.05
N PHE A 210 16.07 7.49 -6.42
CA PHE A 210 16.32 6.79 -5.17
C PHE A 210 16.04 5.30 -5.35
N VAL A 211 16.88 4.43 -4.78
CA VAL A 211 16.70 2.99 -4.83
C VAL A 211 16.78 2.41 -3.42
N PHE A 212 15.77 1.62 -3.04
CA PHE A 212 15.66 0.99 -1.72
C PHE A 212 15.70 -0.53 -1.88
N VAL A 213 16.67 -1.19 -1.25
CA VAL A 213 16.88 -2.63 -1.38
C VAL A 213 17.39 -3.27 -0.09
N ASP A 214 16.88 -4.46 0.23
CA ASP A 214 17.27 -5.30 1.37
C ASP A 214 17.21 -4.62 2.75
N ASN A 215 16.51 -3.50 2.88
CA ASN A 215 16.30 -2.84 4.16
C ASN A 215 15.36 -3.66 5.06
N GLU A 216 15.75 -3.86 6.32
CA GLU A 216 14.90 -4.45 7.36
C GLU A 216 13.94 -3.38 7.90
N TYR A 217 12.67 -3.74 8.17
CA TYR A 217 11.60 -2.80 8.45
C TYR A 217 11.90 -1.90 9.66
N ASP A 218 12.19 -2.48 10.83
CA ASP A 218 12.36 -1.70 12.06
C ASP A 218 13.55 -0.76 11.95
N THR A 219 14.68 -1.28 11.45
CA THR A 219 15.91 -0.53 11.27
C THR A 219 15.74 0.63 10.29
N PHE A 220 15.08 0.38 9.16
CA PHE A 220 14.88 1.38 8.12
C PHE A 220 13.83 2.41 8.49
N MET A 221 12.72 2.01 9.11
CA MET A 221 11.71 2.95 9.59
C MET A 221 12.24 3.82 10.73
N ASP A 222 13.12 3.29 11.60
CA ASP A 222 13.83 4.12 12.59
C ASP A 222 14.74 5.16 11.89
N PHE A 223 15.50 4.75 10.88
CA PHE A 223 16.29 5.68 10.08
C PHE A 223 15.41 6.77 9.42
N MET A 224 14.32 6.38 8.77
CA MET A 224 13.44 7.30 8.04
C MET A 224 12.72 8.28 8.97
N ASN A 225 12.21 7.82 10.11
CA ASN A 225 11.34 8.60 10.98
C ASN A 225 12.09 9.34 12.10
N ASN A 226 13.22 8.81 12.57
CA ASN A 226 13.91 9.32 13.76
C ASN A 226 15.25 9.99 13.45
N THR A 227 15.59 10.20 12.17
CA THR A 227 16.83 10.88 11.78
C THR A 227 16.60 12.06 10.84
N ALA A 228 17.50 13.06 10.89
CA ALA A 228 17.42 14.22 10.02
C ALA A 228 17.63 13.86 8.54
N SER A 229 18.51 12.90 8.26
CA SER A 229 18.76 12.40 6.89
C SER A 229 17.55 11.64 6.34
N GLY A 230 16.95 10.76 7.15
CA GLY A 230 15.72 10.06 6.79
C GLY A 230 14.56 11.00 6.48
N TYR A 231 14.34 12.01 7.33
CA TYR A 231 13.31 13.02 7.09
C TYR A 231 13.54 13.81 5.79
N ARG A 232 14.78 14.23 5.52
CA ARG A 232 15.15 14.93 4.28
C ARG A 232 14.95 14.05 3.04
N LEU A 233 15.34 12.79 3.14
CA LEU A 233 15.15 11.81 2.08
C LEU A 233 13.66 11.63 1.77
N LEU A 234 12.81 11.43 2.79
CA LEU A 234 11.36 11.30 2.60
C LEU A 234 10.75 12.53 1.92
N LEU A 235 11.13 13.74 2.34
CA LEU A 235 10.70 14.97 1.67
C LEU A 235 11.14 15.01 0.21
N LYS A 236 12.36 14.54 -0.08
CA LYS A 236 12.86 14.51 -1.45
C LYS A 236 12.15 13.48 -2.32
N MET A 237 11.77 12.33 -1.77
CA MET A 237 10.99 11.33 -2.49
C MET A 237 9.60 11.83 -2.88
N LYS A 238 9.05 12.79 -2.12
CA LYS A 238 7.75 13.44 -2.39
C LYS A 238 7.83 14.61 -3.39
N ASP A 239 9.01 14.93 -3.90
CA ASP A 239 9.20 15.95 -4.95
C ASP A 239 8.70 15.42 -6.31
N PRO A 240 7.87 16.15 -7.07
CA PRO A 240 7.35 15.68 -8.36
C PRO A 240 8.43 15.29 -9.38
N ALA A 241 9.63 15.86 -9.27
CA ALA A 241 10.76 15.52 -10.14
C ALA A 241 11.49 14.23 -9.71
N SER A 242 11.14 13.66 -8.56
CA SER A 242 11.81 12.49 -8.00
C SER A 242 11.20 11.19 -8.50
N THR A 243 12.07 10.19 -8.67
CA THR A 243 11.67 8.80 -8.87
C THR A 243 12.26 7.92 -7.77
N SER A 244 11.42 7.11 -7.12
CA SER A 244 11.87 6.16 -6.10
C SER A 244 11.56 4.72 -6.52
N ALA A 245 12.57 3.87 -6.55
CA ALA A 245 12.45 2.45 -6.83
C ALA A 245 12.60 1.63 -5.55
N PHE A 246 11.60 0.83 -5.21
CA PHE A 246 11.62 -0.09 -4.10
C PHE A 246 11.74 -1.51 -4.64
N VAL A 247 12.77 -2.22 -4.20
CA VAL A 247 13.14 -3.52 -4.74
C VAL A 247 12.67 -4.63 -3.80
N GLY A 248 11.93 -5.58 -4.36
CA GLY A 248 11.54 -6.79 -3.66
C GLY A 248 10.76 -6.52 -2.38
N ASP A 249 11.30 -6.97 -1.24
CA ASP A 249 10.63 -6.80 0.06
C ASP A 249 10.32 -5.33 0.37
N ASN A 250 11.21 -4.41 -0.01
CA ASN A 250 11.06 -3.00 0.34
C ASN A 250 9.87 -2.34 -0.36
N SER A 251 9.30 -2.94 -1.41
CA SER A 251 8.08 -2.43 -2.06
C SER A 251 6.91 -2.31 -1.11
N ARG A 252 6.86 -3.09 -0.02
CA ARG A 252 5.79 -2.94 0.98
C ARG A 252 5.85 -1.61 1.73
N PHE A 253 7.04 -1.02 1.88
CA PHE A 253 7.25 0.21 2.64
C PHE A 253 6.59 1.44 2.02
N VAL A 254 6.25 1.40 0.74
CA VAL A 254 5.66 2.56 0.04
C VAL A 254 4.24 2.88 0.49
N GLY A 255 3.51 1.86 0.95
CA GLY A 255 2.10 1.97 1.29
C GLY A 255 1.86 2.75 2.58
N ALA A 256 0.59 2.96 2.91
CA ALA A 256 0.18 3.48 4.20
C ALA A 256 0.33 2.43 5.31
N SER A 257 0.11 1.16 4.97
CA SER A 257 0.23 0.03 5.87
C SER A 257 1.23 -1.00 5.32
N VAL A 258 1.99 -1.60 6.22
CA VAL A 258 3.02 -2.59 5.96
C VAL A 258 2.64 -3.88 6.66
N ILE A 259 2.49 -4.94 5.88
CA ILE A 259 2.27 -6.28 6.41
C ILE A 259 3.63 -6.86 6.78
N ASN A 260 3.79 -7.13 8.07
CA ASN A 260 4.98 -7.67 8.70
C ASN A 260 4.74 -9.12 9.13
N ASN A 261 5.85 -9.82 9.44
CA ASN A 261 5.86 -11.25 9.78
C ASN A 261 5.29 -12.19 8.68
N TYR A 262 5.05 -11.68 7.47
CA TYR A 262 4.48 -12.45 6.36
C TYR A 262 5.42 -13.54 5.81
N GLU A 263 6.71 -13.50 6.16
CA GLU A 263 7.67 -14.56 5.84
C GLU A 263 7.68 -15.72 6.85
N THR A 264 6.99 -15.57 7.97
CA THR A 264 6.79 -16.66 8.93
C THR A 264 5.73 -17.63 8.42
N ALA A 265 6.06 -18.92 8.40
CA ALA A 265 5.17 -19.96 7.91
C ALA A 265 3.81 -19.92 8.62
N ALA A 266 2.73 -19.81 7.83
CA ALA A 266 1.35 -19.80 8.32
C ALA A 266 1.02 -18.68 9.35
N ALA A 267 1.71 -17.54 9.31
CA ALA A 267 1.46 -16.41 10.21
C ALA A 267 -0.01 -15.93 10.19
N SER A 268 -0.66 -15.82 9.02
CA SER A 268 -2.11 -15.52 8.94
C SER A 268 -2.95 -16.58 9.66
N TYR A 269 -2.61 -17.84 9.48
CA TYR A 269 -3.32 -18.99 10.03
C TYR A 269 -3.31 -19.02 11.56
N TYR A 270 -2.22 -18.52 12.16
CA TYR A 270 -2.00 -18.46 13.61
C TYR A 270 -2.18 -17.07 14.21
N ALA A 271 -2.69 -16.10 13.43
CA ALA A 271 -2.91 -14.71 13.86
C ALA A 271 -1.63 -13.97 14.27
N GLU A 272 -0.54 -14.21 13.53
CA GLU A 272 0.79 -13.68 13.82
C GLU A 272 1.24 -12.60 12.82
N LEU A 273 0.43 -12.24 11.81
CA LEU A 273 0.77 -11.07 10.98
C LEU A 273 0.69 -9.80 11.83
N THR A 274 1.58 -8.85 11.56
CA THR A 274 1.46 -7.50 12.12
C THR A 274 1.28 -6.49 11.01
N PHE A 275 0.62 -5.39 11.35
CA PHE A 275 0.27 -4.31 10.43
C PHE A 275 0.82 -3.03 11.01
N ASP A 276 1.88 -2.52 10.40
CA ASP A 276 2.63 -1.37 10.92
C ASP A 276 2.64 -0.23 9.88
N PRO A 277 2.83 1.04 10.29
CA PRO A 277 2.82 2.15 9.35
C PRO A 277 3.92 2.07 8.29
N GLY A 278 3.56 2.34 7.04
CA GLY A 278 4.54 2.53 5.97
C GLY A 278 5.03 3.97 5.83
N LEU A 279 5.70 4.27 4.73
CA LEU A 279 6.15 5.63 4.39
C LEU A 279 5.01 6.54 3.89
N SER A 280 3.85 5.96 3.57
CA SER A 280 2.70 6.66 2.98
C SER A 280 3.13 7.51 1.78
N LEU A 281 3.86 6.88 0.86
CA LEU A 281 4.07 7.39 -0.51
C LEU A 281 2.89 7.02 -1.42
N LEU A 282 2.14 5.99 -1.02
CA LEU A 282 0.79 5.72 -1.49
C LEU A 282 -0.09 5.72 -0.23
N GLU A 283 -0.87 6.78 -0.05
CA GLU A 283 -1.58 7.08 1.21
C GLU A 283 -2.78 6.16 1.47
N THR A 284 -3.24 5.44 0.44
CA THR A 284 -4.46 4.61 0.47
C THR A 284 -4.20 3.18 0.03
N THR A 285 -2.93 2.79 -0.02
CA THR A 285 -2.50 1.53 -0.64
C THR A 285 -1.70 0.67 0.34
N VAL A 286 -1.93 -0.64 0.29
CA VAL A 286 -1.03 -1.67 0.81
C VAL A 286 -0.41 -2.44 -0.35
N VAL A 287 0.90 -2.71 -0.26
CA VAL A 287 1.65 -3.43 -1.31
C VAL A 287 2.24 -4.70 -0.71
N MET A 288 1.92 -5.84 -1.32
CA MET A 288 2.43 -7.16 -0.95
C MET A 288 3.36 -7.68 -2.05
N PRO A 289 4.68 -7.51 -1.92
CA PRO A 289 5.62 -8.18 -2.79
C PRO A 289 5.67 -9.68 -2.45
N LYS A 290 6.41 -10.45 -3.26
CA LYS A 290 6.71 -11.86 -3.01
C LYS A 290 5.46 -12.73 -2.81
N SER A 291 4.31 -12.33 -3.36
CA SER A 291 2.99 -12.89 -3.02
C SER A 291 2.85 -14.40 -3.27
N PHE A 292 3.70 -15.00 -4.08
CA PHE A 292 3.71 -16.45 -4.32
C PHE A 292 5.13 -17.01 -4.30
N MET A 293 5.96 -16.55 -3.35
CA MET A 293 7.34 -17.03 -3.23
C MET A 293 7.42 -18.48 -2.74
N ASN A 294 6.75 -18.79 -1.63
CA ASN A 294 6.78 -20.09 -0.97
C ASN A 294 5.35 -20.48 -0.55
N SER A 295 4.98 -21.74 -0.75
CA SER A 295 3.70 -22.30 -0.32
C SER A 295 3.42 -22.12 1.16
N ASP A 296 4.45 -22.09 2.01
CA ASP A 296 4.30 -21.89 3.46
C ASP A 296 3.79 -20.47 3.82
N MET A 297 3.83 -19.55 2.86
CA MET A 297 3.49 -18.13 3.03
C MET A 297 2.34 -17.68 2.13
N TYR A 298 1.76 -18.57 1.31
CA TYR A 298 0.71 -18.19 0.35
C TYR A 298 -0.50 -17.59 1.04
N GLU A 299 -0.89 -18.15 2.19
CA GLU A 299 -1.98 -17.60 2.98
C GLU A 299 -1.67 -16.18 3.43
N ASN A 300 -0.51 -15.94 4.03
CA ASN A 300 -0.10 -14.64 4.56
C ASN A 300 -0.26 -13.52 3.54
N SER A 301 0.21 -13.75 2.31
CA SER A 301 0.07 -12.78 1.23
C SER A 301 -1.34 -12.69 0.68
N THR A 302 -2.10 -13.78 0.65
CA THR A 302 -3.45 -13.82 0.08
C THR A 302 -4.45 -13.11 0.98
N THR A 303 -4.40 -13.38 2.29
CA THR A 303 -5.34 -12.86 3.28
C THR A 303 -4.88 -11.53 3.86
N GLY A 304 -3.56 -11.33 4.00
CA GLY A 304 -3.00 -10.13 4.64
C GLY A 304 -3.38 -8.84 3.92
N VAL A 305 -3.46 -8.84 2.58
CA VAL A 305 -3.83 -7.64 1.80
C VAL A 305 -5.27 -7.19 2.08
N PRO A 306 -6.32 -7.99 1.83
CA PRO A 306 -7.69 -7.57 2.14
C PRO A 306 -7.89 -7.32 3.65
N TYR A 307 -7.17 -8.05 4.51
CA TYR A 307 -7.19 -7.79 5.95
C TYR A 307 -6.66 -6.39 6.29
N ALA A 308 -5.47 -6.01 5.79
CA ALA A 308 -4.90 -4.68 5.96
C ALA A 308 -5.79 -3.59 5.36
N MET A 309 -6.35 -3.84 4.17
CA MET A 309 -7.23 -2.88 3.51
C MET A 309 -8.45 -2.53 4.36
N LEU A 310 -9.08 -3.53 4.97
CA LEU A 310 -10.26 -3.32 5.79
C LEU A 310 -9.92 -2.78 7.19
N GLN A 311 -8.80 -3.24 7.77
CA GLN A 311 -8.37 -2.80 9.09
C GLN A 311 -8.01 -1.31 9.08
N ASP A 312 -7.27 -0.87 8.06
CA ASP A 312 -6.73 0.48 7.99
C ASP A 312 -7.53 1.41 7.05
N GLY A 313 -8.68 0.93 6.53
CA GLY A 313 -9.57 1.72 5.69
C GLY A 313 -8.96 2.15 4.36
N LEU A 314 -8.17 1.27 3.74
CA LEU A 314 -7.43 1.52 2.50
C LEU A 314 -8.30 1.27 1.26
N THR A 315 -7.98 1.99 0.20
CA THR A 315 -8.66 1.88 -1.11
C THR A 315 -8.03 0.80 -1.97
N TYR A 316 -6.71 0.66 -1.96
CA TYR A 316 -6.00 -0.23 -2.89
C TYR A 316 -5.18 -1.30 -2.16
N GLY A 317 -5.23 -2.52 -2.69
CA GLY A 317 -4.33 -3.61 -2.34
C GLY A 317 -3.62 -4.10 -3.58
N ILE A 318 -2.30 -4.20 -3.55
CA ILE A 318 -1.50 -4.60 -4.71
C ILE A 318 -0.69 -5.84 -4.38
N TRP A 319 -0.80 -6.87 -5.21
CA TRP A 319 0.07 -8.05 -5.17
C TRP A 319 1.08 -8.00 -6.29
N LEU A 320 2.36 -8.10 -5.92
CA LEU A 320 3.49 -8.21 -6.82
C LEU A 320 4.17 -9.56 -6.64
N ASN A 321 4.60 -10.16 -7.75
CA ASN A 321 5.22 -11.47 -7.79
C ASN A 321 6.67 -11.37 -8.28
N LYS A 322 7.45 -12.43 -8.11
CA LYS A 322 8.88 -12.49 -8.45
C LYS A 322 9.23 -12.21 -9.92
N LYS A 323 8.24 -12.18 -10.80
CA LYS A 323 8.39 -11.98 -12.24
C LYS A 323 7.81 -10.67 -12.75
N ASN A 324 7.48 -9.74 -11.87
CA ASN A 324 6.92 -8.47 -12.25
C ASN A 324 7.40 -7.32 -11.37
N TYR A 325 7.14 -6.13 -11.88
CA TYR A 325 7.20 -4.88 -11.14
C TYR A 325 6.08 -3.97 -11.67
N ALA A 326 5.83 -2.87 -10.96
CA ALA A 326 4.87 -1.87 -11.39
C ALA A 326 5.47 -0.46 -11.34
N LYS A 327 5.01 0.42 -12.22
CA LYS A 327 5.35 1.85 -12.23
C LYS A 327 4.12 2.67 -11.90
N TYR A 328 4.19 3.42 -10.82
CA TYR A 328 3.25 4.48 -10.47
C TYR A 328 3.76 5.80 -11.05
N PHE A 329 2.93 6.51 -11.80
CA PHE A 329 3.33 7.76 -12.47
C PHE A 329 2.11 8.61 -12.84
N VAL A 330 2.37 9.86 -13.22
CA VAL A 330 1.34 10.76 -13.77
C VAL A 330 1.48 10.84 -15.29
N ASP A 331 0.36 10.77 -15.99
CA ASP A 331 0.26 11.16 -17.39
C ASP A 331 -0.93 12.09 -17.65
N ASN A 332 -1.28 12.28 -18.92
CA ASN A 332 -2.35 13.20 -19.31
C ASN A 332 -3.74 12.81 -18.80
N ASP A 333 -3.97 11.53 -18.46
CA ASP A 333 -5.28 11.05 -18.01
C ASP A 333 -5.36 10.92 -16.48
N GLY A 334 -4.29 11.24 -15.76
CA GLY A 334 -4.23 11.25 -14.31
C GLY A 334 -3.08 10.42 -13.75
N VAL A 335 -3.29 9.91 -12.54
CA VAL A 335 -2.34 9.04 -11.84
C VAL A 335 -2.59 7.59 -12.22
N LYS A 336 -1.54 6.91 -12.66
CA LYS A 336 -1.62 5.56 -13.20
C LYS A 336 -0.61 4.61 -12.55
N LEU A 337 -0.98 3.34 -12.54
CA LEU A 337 -0.09 2.22 -12.27
C LEU A 337 -0.04 1.29 -13.47
N ILE A 338 1.15 1.11 -14.06
CA ILE A 338 1.36 0.20 -15.18
C ILE A 338 2.27 -0.98 -14.76
N PRO A 339 1.83 -2.23 -14.96
CA PRO A 339 2.63 -3.43 -14.70
C PRO A 339 3.71 -3.68 -15.75
N PHE A 340 4.72 -4.45 -15.39
CA PHE A 340 5.74 -4.98 -16.30
C PHE A 340 6.19 -6.38 -15.89
N GLY A 341 6.72 -7.15 -16.84
CA GLY A 341 7.29 -8.49 -16.61
C GLY A 341 6.40 -9.64 -17.12
N ASP A 342 6.75 -10.87 -16.74
CA ASP A 342 6.17 -12.11 -17.30
C ASP A 342 5.04 -12.68 -16.43
N SER A 343 4.54 -11.91 -15.46
CA SER A 343 3.42 -12.29 -14.61
C SER A 343 2.56 -11.07 -14.32
N PRO A 344 1.22 -11.19 -14.32
CA PRO A 344 0.36 -10.03 -14.12
C PRO A 344 0.51 -9.48 -12.70
N VAL A 345 0.25 -8.19 -12.56
CA VAL A 345 0.05 -7.53 -11.27
C VAL A 345 -1.44 -7.57 -10.95
N MET A 346 -1.77 -7.81 -9.69
CA MET A 346 -3.16 -7.84 -9.23
C MET A 346 -3.42 -6.65 -8.32
N ILE A 347 -4.55 -5.97 -8.56
CA ILE A 347 -4.95 -4.75 -7.86
C ILE A 347 -6.39 -4.94 -7.39
N MET A 348 -6.58 -4.97 -6.08
CA MET A 348 -7.90 -4.94 -5.46
C MET A 348 -8.26 -3.50 -5.08
N LYS A 349 -9.50 -3.12 -5.34
CA LYS A 349 -10.06 -1.82 -5.01
C LYS A 349 -11.25 -1.98 -4.06
N ASN A 350 -11.21 -1.24 -2.95
CA ASN A 350 -12.29 -1.08 -1.99
C ASN A 350 -12.96 0.27 -2.24
N GLU A 351 -14.23 0.26 -2.65
CA GLU A 351 -15.04 1.47 -2.86
C GLU A 351 -16.02 1.72 -1.70
N GLY A 352 -15.83 0.97 -0.61
CA GLY A 352 -16.75 0.86 0.52
C GLY A 352 -17.52 -0.45 0.47
N THR A 353 -17.56 -1.16 1.59
CA THR A 353 -18.17 -2.50 1.67
C THR A 353 -18.60 -2.81 3.10
N ASN A 354 -19.64 -3.62 3.26
CA ASN A 354 -19.85 -4.31 4.52
C ASN A 354 -18.73 -5.36 4.70
N TYR A 355 -18.23 -5.51 5.93
CA TYR A 355 -17.15 -6.44 6.22
C TYR A 355 -17.19 -6.95 7.66
N ASP A 356 -16.38 -7.96 7.92
CA ASP A 356 -16.01 -8.43 9.26
C ASP A 356 -14.68 -9.20 9.17
N PHE A 357 -14.08 -9.49 10.32
CA PHE A 357 -12.92 -10.38 10.41
C PHE A 357 -13.34 -11.73 10.98
N SER A 358 -12.62 -12.80 10.61
CA SER A 358 -12.86 -14.12 11.21
C SER A 358 -12.76 -14.02 12.73
N VAL A 359 -13.68 -14.70 13.41
CA VAL A 359 -13.72 -14.81 14.88
C VAL A 359 -13.38 -16.23 15.35
N THR A 360 -12.98 -17.10 14.42
CA THR A 360 -12.73 -18.52 14.70
C THR A 360 -11.25 -18.81 14.55
N GLY A 361 -10.63 -19.30 15.62
CA GLY A 361 -9.25 -19.77 15.61
C GLY A 361 -9.08 -21.01 14.75
N SER A 362 -7.93 -21.14 14.11
CA SER A 362 -7.58 -22.31 13.30
C SER A 362 -7.48 -23.62 14.09
N THR A 363 -7.19 -23.50 15.38
CA THR A 363 -7.26 -24.56 16.38
C THR A 363 -7.76 -23.97 17.70
N ALA A 364 -8.18 -24.80 18.66
CA ALA A 364 -8.79 -24.33 19.92
C ALA A 364 -7.91 -23.41 20.79
N ASN A 365 -6.60 -23.32 20.51
CA ASN A 365 -5.63 -22.58 21.33
C ASN A 365 -5.00 -21.38 20.62
N HIS A 366 -5.47 -21.01 19.42
CA HIS A 366 -4.96 -19.86 18.69
C HIS A 366 -6.04 -18.80 18.52
N ASP A 367 -5.59 -17.55 18.41
CA ASP A 367 -6.44 -16.41 18.08
C ASP A 367 -7.09 -16.59 16.69
N PRO A 368 -8.16 -15.83 16.39
CA PRO A 368 -8.84 -15.95 15.12
C PRO A 368 -7.92 -15.78 13.92
N ARG A 369 -8.07 -16.68 12.94
CA ARG A 369 -7.32 -16.65 11.67
C ARG A 369 -7.47 -15.27 11.01
N MET A 370 -6.39 -14.68 10.48
CA MET A 370 -6.40 -13.33 9.91
C MET A 370 -6.99 -13.33 8.49
N VAL A 371 -8.30 -13.58 8.41
CA VAL A 371 -9.10 -13.60 7.18
C VAL A 371 -10.20 -12.56 7.30
N ALA A 372 -10.38 -11.76 6.25
CA ALA A 372 -11.44 -10.78 6.16
C ALA A 372 -12.57 -11.26 5.25
N GLY A 373 -13.80 -11.09 5.73
CA GLY A 373 -15.02 -11.21 4.94
C GLY A 373 -15.47 -9.84 4.49
N PHE A 374 -15.92 -9.71 3.25
CA PHE A 374 -16.42 -8.47 2.68
C PHE A 374 -17.44 -8.75 1.60
N GLU A 375 -18.41 -7.85 1.49
CA GLU A 375 -19.48 -7.95 0.51
C GLU A 375 -19.00 -7.73 -0.91
N GLU A 376 -18.21 -6.68 -1.15
CA GLU A 376 -17.75 -6.36 -2.48
C GLU A 376 -16.41 -5.62 -2.46
N MET A 377 -15.44 -6.18 -3.16
CA MET A 377 -14.27 -5.45 -3.65
C MET A 377 -14.03 -5.84 -5.10
N THR A 378 -13.33 -4.97 -5.82
CA THR A 378 -13.08 -5.17 -7.25
C THR A 378 -11.63 -5.58 -7.49
N LEU A 379 -11.41 -6.72 -8.15
CA LEU A 379 -10.09 -7.22 -8.53
C LEU A 379 -9.81 -6.93 -10.01
N ASN A 380 -8.60 -6.43 -10.28
CA ASN A 380 -8.04 -6.21 -11.60
C ASN A 380 -6.74 -7.01 -11.73
N VAL A 381 -6.57 -7.71 -12.84
CA VAL A 381 -5.39 -8.50 -13.18
C VAL A 381 -4.83 -7.93 -14.47
N LEU A 382 -3.65 -7.33 -14.41
CA LEU A 382 -3.12 -6.48 -15.49
C LEU A 382 -1.68 -6.85 -15.85
N ASN A 383 -1.32 -6.62 -17.11
CA ASN A 383 0.05 -6.74 -17.63
C ASN A 383 0.51 -5.40 -18.24
N SER A 384 1.63 -5.40 -18.96
CA SER A 384 2.22 -4.18 -19.53
C SER A 384 1.44 -3.51 -20.65
N THR A 385 0.34 -4.10 -21.13
CA THR A 385 -0.49 -3.47 -22.18
C THR A 385 -1.58 -2.58 -21.60
N LYS A 386 -1.81 -2.64 -20.28
CA LYS A 386 -2.90 -1.92 -19.62
C LYS A 386 -2.48 -1.27 -18.30
N SER A 387 -2.69 0.03 -18.22
CA SER A 387 -2.52 0.80 -16.99
C SER A 387 -3.82 0.85 -16.18
N PHE A 388 -3.69 0.80 -14.85
CA PHE A 388 -4.77 1.07 -13.92
C PHE A 388 -4.80 2.54 -13.53
N VAL A 389 -5.98 3.17 -13.51
CA VAL A 389 -6.13 4.56 -13.04
C VAL A 389 -6.29 4.55 -11.52
N MET A 390 -5.33 5.12 -10.81
CA MET A 390 -5.37 5.23 -9.34
C MET A 390 -5.93 6.57 -8.86
N GLY A 391 -5.92 7.60 -9.71
CA GLY A 391 -6.48 8.91 -9.40
C GLY A 391 -6.66 9.76 -10.65
N THR A 392 -7.64 10.67 -10.61
CA THR A 392 -8.03 11.48 -11.78
C THR A 392 -7.65 12.95 -11.64
N ASN A 393 -7.18 13.37 -10.47
CA ASN A 393 -6.80 14.75 -10.18
C ASN A 393 -5.39 14.79 -9.58
N PRO A 394 -4.34 14.55 -10.38
CA PRO A 394 -2.96 14.63 -9.91
C PRO A 394 -2.77 16.03 -9.32
N GLY A 395 -2.47 16.11 -8.03
CA GLY A 395 -2.46 17.36 -7.29
C GLY A 395 -1.48 18.37 -7.89
N VAL A 396 -1.98 19.25 -8.77
CA VAL A 396 -1.28 20.46 -9.22
C VAL A 396 -1.39 21.60 -8.21
N GLY A 397 -1.85 21.30 -6.98
CA GLY A 397 -1.94 22.23 -5.86
C GLY A 397 -0.95 21.85 -4.76
N ILE A 398 -0.18 22.83 -4.33
CA ILE A 398 0.67 22.81 -3.14
C ILE A 398 -0.06 22.11 -1.98
N SER A 399 0.61 21.17 -1.32
CA SER A 399 0.16 20.44 -0.12
C SER A 399 -0.79 21.28 0.74
N GLY A 400 -1.99 20.75 1.01
CA GLY A 400 -3.08 21.44 1.70
C GLY A 400 -2.62 22.15 2.97
N TYR A 401 -2.44 23.47 2.87
CA TYR A 401 -2.54 24.33 4.04
C TYR A 401 -3.99 24.24 4.53
N LEU A 402 -4.23 24.12 5.84
CA LEU A 402 -5.55 24.49 6.39
C LEU A 402 -5.87 25.88 5.83
N LYS A 403 -7.12 26.15 5.45
CA LYS A 403 -7.46 27.49 4.96
C LYS A 403 -7.00 28.51 5.99
N ASP A 404 -6.50 29.66 5.52
CA ASP A 404 -5.96 30.70 6.39
C ASP A 404 -6.95 31.17 7.49
N SER A 405 -8.24 30.87 7.32
CA SER A 405 -9.33 31.13 8.27
C SER A 405 -9.46 30.12 9.44
N GLU A 406 -8.87 28.93 9.36
CA GLU A 406 -9.13 27.81 10.29
C GLU A 406 -8.15 27.76 11.48
N PHE A 407 -7.11 28.60 11.48
CA PHE A 407 -6.18 28.76 12.60
C PHE A 407 -5.86 30.24 12.85
N THR A 408 -6.34 30.74 13.99
CA THR A 408 -6.18 32.15 14.40
C THR A 408 -5.28 32.26 15.62
N VAL A 409 -4.40 33.26 15.61
CA VAL A 409 -3.46 33.52 16.70
C VAL A 409 -3.50 35.00 17.05
N TYR A 410 -3.84 35.33 18.29
CA TYR A 410 -4.01 36.71 18.74
C TYR A 410 -3.77 36.87 20.25
N PRO A 411 -3.42 38.07 20.74
CA PRO A 411 -3.02 39.23 19.96
C PRO A 411 -1.69 38.98 19.23
N ASN A 412 -1.43 39.75 18.18
CA ASN A 412 -0.15 39.77 17.49
C ASN A 412 0.10 41.20 16.99
N PRO A 413 1.06 41.96 17.54
CA PRO A 413 2.05 41.54 18.55
C PRO A 413 1.48 41.19 19.94
N ALA A 414 2.20 40.41 20.73
CA ALA A 414 1.80 39.97 22.08
C ALA A 414 2.92 40.20 23.11
N SER A 415 2.56 40.41 24.39
CA SER A 415 3.54 40.63 25.47
C SER A 415 3.51 39.55 26.56
N ASN A 416 2.32 38.99 26.86
CA ASN A 416 2.17 38.06 28.00
C ASN A 416 1.46 36.76 27.61
N ILE A 417 0.32 36.86 26.92
CA ILE A 417 -0.54 35.72 26.59
C ILE A 417 -0.87 35.77 25.11
N VAL A 418 -0.80 34.61 24.46
CA VAL A 418 -1.24 34.38 23.08
C VAL A 418 -2.34 33.32 23.08
N TYR A 419 -3.47 33.65 22.49
CA TYR A 419 -4.58 32.75 22.23
C TYR A 419 -4.43 32.13 20.85
N CYS A 420 -4.55 30.82 20.77
CA CYS A 420 -4.53 30.07 19.52
C CYS A 420 -5.83 29.29 19.39
N GLU A 421 -6.61 29.54 18.34
CA GLU A 421 -7.89 28.85 18.11
C GLU A 421 -7.92 28.13 16.76
N SER A 422 -8.51 26.94 16.76
CA SER A 422 -8.72 26.06 15.61
C SER A 422 -10.14 25.48 15.64
N GLU A 423 -10.68 25.09 14.48
CA GLU A 423 -12.04 24.52 14.39
C GLU A 423 -12.14 23.09 14.95
N GLU A 424 -11.03 22.35 14.94
CA GLU A 424 -10.90 20.97 15.42
C GLU A 424 -9.84 20.84 16.51
N ASN A 425 -9.80 19.69 17.17
CA ASN A 425 -8.73 19.42 18.15
C ASN A 425 -7.40 19.36 17.41
N SER A 426 -6.46 20.20 17.82
CA SER A 426 -5.19 20.34 17.12
C SER A 426 -4.01 19.97 18.02
N LEU A 427 -2.84 19.91 17.40
CA LEU A 427 -1.55 19.90 18.08
C LEU A 427 -0.89 21.24 17.81
N LEU A 428 -0.62 22.01 18.87
CA LEU A 428 0.07 23.29 18.81
C LEU A 428 1.55 23.12 19.16
N GLU A 429 2.42 23.53 18.25
CA GLU A 429 3.88 23.52 18.38
C GLU A 429 4.41 24.94 18.20
N ILE A 430 5.27 25.40 19.12
CA ILE A 430 5.84 26.75 19.08
C ILE A 430 7.34 26.64 18.88
N TYR A 431 7.85 27.31 17.84
CA TYR A 431 9.26 27.33 17.48
C TYR A 431 9.82 28.74 17.56
N SER A 432 11.10 28.85 17.90
CA SER A 432 11.88 30.05 17.62
C SER A 432 12.15 30.18 16.10
N ILE A 433 12.60 31.36 15.67
CA ILE A 433 12.81 31.66 14.24
C ILE A 433 13.92 30.82 13.59
N ASP A 434 14.84 30.27 14.38
CA ASP A 434 15.88 29.32 13.98
C ASP A 434 15.39 27.85 13.95
N GLY A 435 14.10 27.62 14.23
CA GLY A 435 13.45 26.31 14.09
C GLY A 435 13.52 25.42 15.32
N LYS A 436 14.04 25.89 16.46
CA LYS A 436 14.04 25.11 17.71
C LYS A 436 12.65 25.06 18.33
N LEU A 437 12.18 23.87 18.68
CA LEU A 437 10.92 23.67 19.39
C LEU A 437 11.04 24.17 20.84
N LEU A 438 10.12 25.07 21.24
CA LEU A 438 10.08 25.68 22.57
C LEU A 438 8.99 25.08 23.46
N LYS A 439 7.78 24.90 22.91
CA LYS A 439 6.62 24.36 23.64
C LYS A 439 5.74 23.54 22.70
N ARG A 440 5.02 22.56 23.26
CA ARG A 440 4.07 21.70 22.57
C ARG A 440 2.83 21.48 23.43
N PHE A 441 1.66 21.57 22.83
CA PHE A 441 0.34 21.36 23.45
C PHE A 441 -0.52 20.51 22.50
N GLY A 442 -1.43 19.69 23.02
CA GLY A 442 -2.23 18.80 22.17
C GLY A 442 -3.65 18.57 22.66
N GLY A 443 -4.53 18.20 21.73
CA GLY A 443 -5.86 17.65 22.02
C GLY A 443 -6.93 18.68 22.37
N GLN A 444 -6.77 19.93 21.95
CA GLN A 444 -7.73 21.00 22.25
C GLN A 444 -7.95 21.90 21.03
N LYS A 445 -9.14 22.52 20.96
CA LYS A 445 -9.46 23.52 19.92
C LYS A 445 -8.87 24.90 20.22
N ARG A 446 -8.63 25.20 21.49
CA ARG A 446 -8.20 26.52 21.99
C ARG A 446 -7.07 26.37 22.98
N TYR A 447 -6.04 27.20 22.83
CA TYR A 447 -4.90 27.27 23.73
C TYR A 447 -4.73 28.69 24.26
N GLU A 448 -4.45 28.78 25.56
CA GLU A 448 -3.94 29.99 26.20
C GLU A 448 -2.46 29.78 26.52
N VAL A 449 -1.58 30.47 25.78
CA VAL A 449 -0.14 30.28 25.89
C VAL A 449 0.47 31.47 26.62
N ASN A 450 1.04 31.22 27.80
CA ASN A 450 1.88 32.20 28.49
C ASN A 450 3.27 32.26 27.83
N ILE A 451 3.61 33.44 27.33
CA ILE A 451 4.86 33.77 26.64
C ILE A 451 5.70 34.82 27.40
N ALA A 452 5.40 35.10 28.67
CA ALA A 452 6.14 36.09 29.46
C ALA A 452 7.63 35.74 29.64
N ASP A 453 7.99 34.46 29.52
CA ASP A 453 9.37 33.98 29.60
C ASP A 453 10.09 33.97 28.23
N PHE A 454 9.45 34.47 27.16
CA PHE A 454 10.02 34.49 25.82
C PHE A 454 10.73 35.82 25.58
N ASP A 455 11.93 35.78 25.00
CA ASP A 455 12.64 36.99 24.58
C ASP A 455 11.87 37.70 23.46
N SER A 456 11.91 39.05 23.43
CA SER A 456 11.30 39.84 22.37
C SER A 456 11.83 39.41 21.00
N GLY A 457 10.94 39.09 20.06
CA GLY A 457 11.35 38.47 18.80
C GLY A 457 10.21 37.87 18.00
N ILE A 458 10.57 37.11 16.97
CA ILE A 458 9.62 36.43 16.09
C ILE A 458 9.59 34.94 16.42
N TYR A 459 8.40 34.39 16.54
CA TYR A 459 8.15 32.97 16.80
C TYR A 459 7.17 32.39 15.78
N LEU A 460 7.26 31.09 15.56
CA LEU A 460 6.39 30.35 14.65
C LEU A 460 5.47 29.45 15.46
N PHE A 461 4.16 29.68 15.34
CA PHE A 461 3.12 28.88 15.97
C PHE A 461 2.53 27.97 14.90
N LYS A 462 2.76 26.67 15.02
CA LYS A 462 2.29 25.64 14.09
C LYS A 462 1.13 24.88 14.72
N SER A 463 -0.01 24.84 14.06
CA SER A 463 -1.13 23.98 14.42
C SER A 463 -1.22 22.81 13.45
N THR A 464 -1.43 21.60 13.94
CA THR A 464 -1.61 20.38 13.13
C THR A 464 -2.95 19.71 13.45
N VAL A 465 -3.75 19.42 12.42
CA VAL A 465 -5.06 18.74 12.49
C VAL A 465 -5.09 17.66 11.41
N ASN A 466 -5.32 16.40 11.77
CA ASN A 466 -5.47 15.27 10.84
C ASN A 466 -4.43 15.28 9.70
N SER A 467 -3.15 15.44 10.05
CA SER A 467 -1.98 15.53 9.14
C SER A 467 -1.79 16.84 8.35
N ASN A 468 -2.74 17.78 8.39
CA ASN A 468 -2.56 19.13 7.83
C ASN A 468 -1.94 20.06 8.86
N SER A 469 -1.07 20.98 8.43
CA SER A 469 -0.50 21.99 9.34
C SER A 469 -0.54 23.41 8.80
N VAL A 470 -0.73 24.38 9.70
CA VAL A 470 -0.64 25.81 9.39
C VAL A 470 0.28 26.49 10.38
N ILE A 471 1.10 27.40 9.86
CA ILE A 471 2.07 28.17 10.63
C ILE A 471 1.64 29.64 10.66
N ARG A 472 1.69 30.24 11.85
CA ARG A 472 1.47 31.67 12.09
C ARG A 472 2.71 32.29 12.71
N LYS A 473 3.13 33.41 12.15
CA LYS A 473 4.21 34.22 12.70
C LYS A 473 3.64 35.12 13.81
N VAL A 474 4.20 35.03 15.02
CA VAL A 474 3.84 35.88 16.16
C VAL A 474 5.03 36.75 16.55
N THR A 475 4.78 38.04 16.77
CA THR A 475 5.77 39.00 17.26
C THR A 475 5.59 39.17 18.76
N VAL A 476 6.61 38.83 19.54
CA VAL A 476 6.66 39.01 21.00
C VAL A 476 7.37 40.33 21.32
N GLN A 477 6.77 41.14 22.19
CA GLN A 477 7.27 42.46 22.60
C GLN A 477 7.80 42.46 24.02
#